data_AF-A0A257EZA3-F1
#
_entry.id   AF-A0A257EZA3-F1
#
_cell.length_a   1.000
_cell.length_b   1.000
_cell.length_c   1.000
_cell.angle_alpha   90.00
_cell.angle_beta   90.00
_cell.angle_gamma   90.00
#
_symmetry.space_group_name_H-M   'P 1'
#
loop_
_entity.id
_entity.type
_entity.pdbx_description
1 polymer ?
#
loop_
_entity_poly.entity_id
_entity_poly.type
_entity_poly.pdbx_seq_one_letter_code
_entity_poly.pdbx_strand_id
1 'polypeptide(L)'
;MHDNDPLPPWLRNRTVCHIKDLMQLFEVSRSTIDRWSRDVPAFPKKVKITYDPILNAATRFMVDDVRAYVRSLGISGAEKKE
;
A
#
# COMPACT_ATOMS: atom_id res chain seq x y z
N MET A 1 16.94 18.44 -2.96
CA MET A 1 16.30 17.44 -2.07
C MET A 1 15.62 16.44 -3.00
N HIS A 2 16.27 15.32 -3.32
CA HIS A 2 15.70 14.34 -4.24
C HIS A 2 14.57 13.60 -3.50
N ASP A 3 13.34 14.01 -3.79
CA ASP A 3 12.12 13.35 -3.39
C ASP A 3 12.01 12.00 -4.14
N ASN A 4 12.81 11.02 -3.71
CA ASN A 4 12.62 9.63 -4.12
C ASN A 4 11.48 9.05 -3.29
N ASP A 5 10.25 9.52 -3.57
CA ASP A 5 9.07 8.84 -3.05
C ASP A 5 9.06 7.42 -3.63
N PRO A 6 9.08 6.37 -2.78
CA PRO A 6 9.14 4.99 -3.25
C PRO A 6 7.81 4.54 -3.88
N LEU A 7 6.76 5.37 -3.81
CA LEU A 7 5.47 5.08 -4.41
C LEU A 7 5.33 5.69 -5.80
N PRO A 8 4.64 5.00 -6.71
CA PRO A 8 4.38 5.52 -8.03
C PRO A 8 3.47 6.76 -8.00
N PRO A 9 3.53 7.64 -9.03
CA PRO A 9 2.80 8.91 -9.06
C PRO A 9 1.28 8.78 -8.87
N TRP A 10 0.70 7.65 -9.32
CA TRP A 10 -0.73 7.38 -9.20
C TRP A 10 -1.19 7.04 -7.78
N LEU A 11 -0.26 6.70 -6.88
CA LEU A 11 -0.53 6.34 -5.50
C LEU A 11 -0.09 7.42 -4.51
N ARG A 12 1.05 8.08 -4.75
CA ARG A 12 1.71 8.97 -3.78
C ARG A 12 0.87 10.16 -3.30
N ASN A 13 -0.08 10.63 -4.10
CA ASN A 13 -0.94 11.78 -3.80
C ASN A 13 -2.28 11.39 -3.13
N ARG A 14 -2.53 10.10 -2.90
CA ARG A 14 -3.76 9.63 -2.24
C ARG A 14 -3.53 9.51 -0.74
N THR A 15 -4.57 9.76 0.06
CA THR A 15 -4.54 9.49 1.51
C THR A 15 -4.67 7.99 1.79
N VAL A 16 -5.52 7.32 1.01
CA VAL A 16 -5.84 5.90 1.20
C VAL A 16 -5.90 5.17 -0.13
N CYS A 17 -5.62 3.86 -0.09
CA CYS A 17 -5.66 3.00 -1.27
C CYS A 17 -6.45 1.71 -1.01
N HIS A 18 -6.82 1.05 -2.10
CA HIS A 18 -7.55 -0.20 -2.10
C HIS A 18 -6.59 -1.38 -2.17
N ILE A 19 -7.12 -2.57 -1.88
CA ILE A 19 -6.37 -3.81 -2.10
C ILE A 19 -5.92 -3.98 -3.56
N LYS A 20 -6.70 -3.48 -4.53
CA LYS A 20 -6.33 -3.51 -5.97
C LYS A 20 -5.09 -2.67 -6.25
N ASP A 21 -4.96 -1.51 -5.60
CA ASP A 21 -3.77 -0.67 -5.73
C ASP A 21 -2.53 -1.40 -5.18
N LEU A 22 -2.66 -2.12 -4.06
CA LEU A 22 -1.55 -2.91 -3.51
C LEU A 22 -1.20 -4.13 -4.37
N MET A 23 -2.20 -4.78 -4.95
CA MET A 23 -1.97 -5.86 -5.93
C MET A 23 -1.17 -5.37 -7.13
N GLN A 24 -1.48 -4.16 -7.62
CA GLN A 24 -0.74 -3.53 -8.71
C GLN A 24 0.66 -3.08 -8.27
N LEU A 25 0.81 -2.52 -7.06
CA LEU A 25 2.09 -2.03 -6.56
C LEU A 25 3.12 -3.16 -6.34
N PHE A 26 2.67 -4.29 -5.79
CA PHE A 26 3.54 -5.42 -5.46
C PHE A 26 3.51 -6.53 -6.50
N GLU A 27 2.69 -6.41 -7.55
CA GLU A 27 2.46 -7.43 -8.58
C GLU A 27 2.07 -8.81 -8.00
N VAL A 28 1.21 -8.81 -6.97
CA VAL A 28 0.75 -10.03 -6.28
C VAL A 28 -0.77 -10.14 -6.24
N SER A 29 -1.27 -11.34 -5.97
CA SER A 29 -2.69 -11.61 -5.84
C SER A 29 -3.30 -11.02 -4.57
N ARG A 30 -4.63 -10.82 -4.58
CA ARG A 30 -5.42 -10.39 -3.41
C ARG A 30 -5.14 -11.24 -2.17
N SER A 31 -5.09 -12.56 -2.33
CA SER A 31 -4.85 -13.51 -1.24
C SER A 31 -3.49 -13.31 -0.58
N THR A 32 -2.47 -12.93 -1.35
CA THR A 32 -1.13 -12.61 -0.85
C THR A 32 -1.16 -11.35 0.01
N ILE A 33 -1.79 -10.28 -0.47
CA ILE A 33 -1.95 -9.05 0.32
C ILE A 33 -2.75 -9.32 1.60
N ASP A 34 -3.80 -10.14 1.51
CA ASP A 34 -4.62 -10.52 2.66
C ASP A 34 -3.83 -11.31 3.72
N ARG A 35 -2.97 -12.22 3.26
CA ARG A 35 -2.03 -12.97 4.11
C ARG A 35 -1.00 -12.04 4.73
N TRP A 36 -0.35 -11.18 3.96
CA TRP A 36 0.64 -10.23 4.50
C TRP A 36 0.03 -9.29 5.54
N SER A 37 -1.19 -8.80 5.30
CA SER A 37 -1.92 -7.98 6.27
C SER A 37 -2.24 -8.72 7.59
N ARG A 38 -2.17 -10.05 7.65
CA ARG A 38 -2.41 -10.87 8.84
C ARG A 38 -1.12 -11.38 9.49
N ASP A 39 -0.20 -11.88 8.68
CA ASP A 39 1.03 -12.56 9.12
C ASP A 39 2.23 -11.61 9.27
N VAL A 40 2.28 -10.51 8.51
CA VAL A 40 3.44 -9.61 8.49
C VAL A 40 3.13 -8.39 9.36
N PRO A 41 3.68 -8.30 10.59
CA PRO A 41 3.34 -7.24 11.54
C PRO A 41 3.73 -5.84 11.07
N ALA A 42 4.75 -5.74 10.21
CA ALA A 42 5.19 -4.50 9.59
C ALA A 42 4.36 -4.09 8.35
N PHE A 43 3.48 -4.98 7.84
CA PHE A 43 2.69 -4.70 6.66
C PHE A 43 1.54 -3.72 6.99
N PRO A 44 1.17 -2.82 6.05
CA PRO A 44 0.08 -1.86 6.27
C PRO A 44 -1.20 -2.54 6.71
N LYS A 45 -1.80 -2.03 7.78
CA LYS A 45 -3.05 -2.56 8.32
C LYS A 45 -4.25 -2.01 7.56
N LYS A 46 -5.28 -2.85 7.51
CA LYS A 46 -6.58 -2.51 6.97
C LYS A 46 -7.30 -1.53 7.91
N VAL A 47 -7.59 -0.34 7.42
CA VAL A 47 -8.44 0.64 8.10
C VAL A 47 -9.87 0.55 7.55
N LYS A 48 -10.85 0.50 8.45
CA LYS A 48 -12.26 0.68 8.09
C LYS A 48 -12.55 2.18 8.11
N ILE A 49 -12.84 2.75 6.96
CA ILE A 49 -13.27 4.14 6.87
C ILE A 49 -14.78 4.15 6.80
N THR A 50 -15.42 4.43 7.93
CA THR A 50 -16.85 4.72 8.04
C THR A 50 -17.05 6.21 7.88
N TYR A 51 -16.97 6.71 6.64
CA TYR A 51 -17.34 8.11 6.36
C TYR A 51 -18.80 8.26 5.92
N ASP A 52 -19.47 7.15 5.59
CA ASP A 52 -20.83 7.19 5.09
C ASP A 52 -21.63 5.96 5.59
N PRO A 53 -22.78 6.14 6.25
CA PRO A 53 -23.61 5.02 6.71
C PRO A 53 -24.29 4.27 5.55
N ILE A 54 -24.27 4.82 4.32
CA ILE A 54 -24.92 4.24 3.13
C ILE A 54 -23.90 3.47 2.25
N LEU A 55 -22.64 3.90 2.23
CA LEU A 55 -21.59 3.26 1.44
C LEU A 55 -20.85 2.24 2.29
N ASN A 56 -21.26 0.97 2.15
CA ASN A 56 -20.58 -0.25 2.61
C ASN A 56 -19.16 0.00 3.12
N ALA A 57 -18.96 -0.13 4.44
CA ALA A 57 -17.68 0.04 5.12
C ALA A 57 -16.53 -0.53 4.29
N ALA A 58 -15.82 0.36 3.58
CA ALA A 58 -14.89 -0.06 2.58
C ALA A 58 -13.52 -0.17 3.24
N THR A 59 -12.99 -1.39 3.31
CA THR A 59 -11.65 -1.61 3.85
C THR A 59 -10.61 -0.96 2.95
N ARG A 60 -9.75 -0.11 3.53
CA ARG A 60 -8.69 0.65 2.86
C ARG A 60 -7.36 0.43 3.57
N PHE A 61 -6.29 0.90 2.96
CA PHE A 61 -4.96 0.98 3.55
C PHE A 61 -4.50 2.44 3.51
N MET A 62 -3.82 2.92 4.55
CA MET A 62 -3.26 4.26 4.56
C MET A 62 -2.05 4.27 3.62
N VAL A 63 -1.99 5.24 2.71
CA VAL A 63 -0.85 5.35 1.78
C VAL A 63 0.45 5.64 2.53
N ASP A 64 0.38 6.34 3.66
CA ASP A 64 1.56 6.63 4.46
C ASP A 64 2.17 5.36 5.09
N ASP A 65 1.35 4.44 5.59
CA ASP A 65 1.81 3.12 6.06
C ASP A 65 2.43 2.32 4.91
N VAL A 66 1.83 2.36 3.73
CA VAL A 66 2.37 1.69 2.53
C VAL A 66 3.71 2.30 2.14
N ARG A 67 3.84 3.63 2.15
CA ARG A 67 5.09 4.34 1.89
C ARG A 67 6.18 3.93 2.88
N ALA A 68 5.86 3.91 4.17
CA ALA A 68 6.79 3.49 5.21
C ALA A 68 7.24 2.04 5.01
N TYR A 69 6.30 1.14 4.67
CA TYR A 69 6.61 -0.26 4.40
C TYR A 69 7.51 -0.43 3.16
N VAL A 70 7.20 0.20 2.03
CA VAL A 70 8.02 0.11 0.80
C VAL A 70 9.42 0.70 1.05
N ARG A 71 9.52 1.81 1.79
CA ARG A 71 10.79 2.38 2.21
C ARG A 71 11.58 1.41 3.10
N SER A 72 10.92 0.70 4.02
CA SER A 72 11.55 -0.27 4.91
C SER A 72 12.11 -1.50 4.17
N LEU A 73 11.49 -1.87 3.04
CA LEU A 73 11.96 -2.97 2.21
C LEU A 73 13.18 -2.60 1.36
N GLY A 74 13.61 -1.33 1.36
CA GLY A 74 14.67 -0.87 0.47
C GLY A 74 14.29 -0.93 -1.01
N ILE A 75 12.99 -1.08 -1.32
CA ILE A 75 12.47 -1.00 -2.69
C ILE A 75 12.44 0.49 -3.06
N SER A 76 13.62 1.05 -3.30
CA SER A 76 13.75 2.17 -4.22
C SER A 76 13.55 1.59 -5.61
N GLY A 77 12.74 2.21 -6.47
CA GLY A 77 12.43 1.73 -7.82
C GLY A 77 13.60 1.65 -8.81
N ALA A 78 14.82 1.39 -8.35
CA ALA A 78 16.02 1.23 -9.17
C ALA A 78 16.96 0.22 -8.49
N GLU A 79 16.97 -1.02 -9.01
CA GLU A 79 18.14 -1.88 -9.22
C GLU A 79 17.67 -3.34 -9.36
N LYS A 80 17.19 -3.67 -10.56
CA LYS A 80 17.59 -4.94 -11.17
C LYS A 80 18.65 -4.57 -12.21
N LYS A 81 19.92 -4.63 -11.82
CA LYS A 81 21.03 -4.68 -12.78
C LYS A 81 21.09 -6.10 -13.32
N GLU A 82 21.23 -6.14 -14.64
CA GLU A 82 21.44 -7.28 -15.53
C GLU A 82 22.61 -8.18 -15.11
#